data_AF-A0A382KX07-F1
#
_entry.id   AF-A0A382KX07-F1
#
_cell.length_a   1.000
_cell.length_b   1.000
_cell.length_c   1.000
_cell.angle_alpha   90.00
_cell.angle_beta   90.00
_cell.angle_gamma   90.00
#
_symmetry.space_group_name_H-M   'P 1'
#
loop_
_entity.id
_entity.type
_entity.pdbx_description
1 polymer ?
#
loop_
_entity_poly.entity_id
_entity_poly.type
_entity_poly.pdbx_seq_one_letter_code
_entity_poly.pdbx_strand_id
1 'polypeptide(L)'
;MNLNDTQSMKDGIGPSQNSLPVSISSAPMSECQKNWLTQTFSFLNEKRALELNETLTNIYSYTGHEREINEYVVNYFSALGMDSHYQAIDNQMGNAIIPINGDGTGPTLLAISPVDTHWSGDVDVDGGQWGIPMRRDNLLPAQVEGKTVIGLGSNNIKATMTALILATEAINKANIPLKGSLISAFVCGAAPALSPLDEERKNISFGTGVL
;
A
#
# COMPACT_ATOMS: atom_id res chain seq x y z
N MET A 1 -36.09 24.84 -35.29
CA MET A 1 -35.97 23.48 -34.70
C MET A 1 -36.15 23.67 -33.20
N ASN A 2 -37.30 23.22 -32.66
CA ASN A 2 -37.81 23.60 -31.35
C ASN A 2 -37.27 22.70 -30.22
N LEU A 3 -36.99 23.31 -29.07
CA LEU A 3 -36.36 22.75 -27.87
C LEU A 3 -37.34 21.98 -26.95
N ASN A 4 -38.23 21.13 -27.48
CA ASN A 4 -39.27 20.47 -26.66
C ASN A 4 -39.23 18.94 -26.58
N ASP A 5 -38.22 18.26 -27.12
CA ASP A 5 -38.16 16.77 -27.11
C ASP A 5 -37.20 16.19 -26.07
N THR A 6 -37.35 16.55 -24.78
CA THR A 6 -36.68 15.84 -23.67
C THR A 6 -37.61 15.60 -22.49
N GLN A 7 -38.77 15.00 -22.75
CA GLN A 7 -39.63 14.42 -21.71
C GLN A 7 -40.06 13.00 -22.12
N SER A 8 -39.11 12.07 -22.12
CA SER A 8 -39.40 10.63 -22.03
C SER A 8 -38.09 9.89 -21.78
N MET A 9 -37.74 9.69 -20.51
CA MET A 9 -36.78 8.70 -19.98
C MET A 9 -36.58 9.01 -18.48
N LYS A 10 -37.63 8.91 -17.67
CA LYS A 10 -37.55 9.01 -16.20
C LYS A 10 -38.20 7.84 -15.45
N ASP A 11 -38.54 6.75 -16.15
CA ASP A 11 -39.26 5.62 -15.56
C ASP A 11 -38.43 4.33 -15.59
N GLY A 12 -37.26 4.33 -14.93
CA GLY A 12 -36.34 3.18 -14.98
C GLY A 12 -35.46 2.93 -13.76
N ILE A 13 -35.73 3.57 -12.61
CA ILE A 13 -35.01 3.25 -11.36
C ILE A 13 -35.97 2.50 -10.46
N GLY A 14 -35.78 1.18 -10.35
CA GLY A 14 -36.51 0.32 -9.40
C GLY A 14 -36.35 0.82 -7.96
N PRO A 15 -37.23 0.41 -7.03
CA PRO A 15 -37.25 0.95 -5.68
C PRO A 15 -35.87 0.82 -5.03
N SER A 16 -35.29 1.96 -4.66
CA SER A 16 -34.08 2.03 -3.85
C SER A 16 -34.27 1.14 -2.64
N GLN A 17 -33.46 0.10 -2.49
CA GLN A 17 -33.44 -0.68 -1.27
C GLN A 17 -33.20 0.31 -0.11
N ASN A 18 -34.19 0.44 0.77
CA ASN A 18 -34.05 1.16 2.02
C ASN A 18 -32.91 0.49 2.80
N SER A 19 -31.70 1.04 2.71
CA SER A 19 -30.63 0.71 3.64
C SER A 19 -31.12 1.14 5.00
N LEU A 20 -31.53 0.18 5.84
CA LEU A 20 -31.81 0.43 7.24
C LEU A 20 -30.59 1.16 7.83
N PRO A 21 -30.76 2.27 8.55
CA PRO A 21 -29.64 2.97 9.16
C PRO A 21 -28.98 1.99 10.14
N VAL A 22 -27.79 1.51 9.79
CA VAL A 22 -26.96 0.73 10.70
C VAL A 22 -26.64 1.67 11.86
N SER A 23 -27.17 1.37 13.04
CA SER A 23 -26.85 2.12 14.25
C SER A 23 -25.39 1.82 14.60
N ILE A 24 -24.51 2.79 14.31
CA ILE A 24 -23.11 2.72 14.69
C ILE A 24 -23.01 3.31 16.09
N SER A 25 -22.75 2.46 17.09
CA SER A 25 -22.33 2.92 18.41
C SER A 25 -20.83 2.78 18.56
N SER A 26 -20.13 3.85 18.92
CA SER A 26 -18.73 3.77 19.31
C SER A 26 -18.65 3.02 20.63
N ALA A 27 -18.16 1.78 20.61
CA ALA A 27 -17.81 1.09 21.85
C ALA A 27 -16.56 1.76 22.45
N PRO A 28 -16.60 2.23 23.70
CA PRO A 28 -15.42 2.80 24.33
C PRO A 28 -14.34 1.72 24.49
N MET A 29 -13.07 2.10 24.29
CA MET A 29 -11.96 1.20 24.56
C MET A 29 -11.86 0.90 26.06
N SER A 30 -11.68 -0.38 26.40
CA SER A 30 -11.27 -0.80 27.74
C SER A 30 -9.91 -0.21 28.11
N GLU A 31 -9.59 -0.19 29.41
CA GLU A 31 -8.30 0.32 29.88
C GLU A 31 -7.11 -0.49 29.33
N CYS A 32 -7.27 -1.81 29.21
CA CYS A 32 -6.27 -2.67 28.55
C CYS A 32 -6.02 -2.26 27.10
N GLN A 33 -7.09 -1.99 26.34
CA GLN A 33 -6.97 -1.55 24.94
C GLN A 33 -6.28 -0.20 24.80
N LYS A 34 -6.55 0.74 25.71
CA LYS A 34 -5.82 2.02 25.73
C LYS A 34 -4.34 1.81 26.01
N ASN A 35 -4.00 0.95 26.97
CA ASN A 35 -2.61 0.64 27.30
C ASN A 35 -1.87 -0.01 26.12
N TRP A 36 -2.52 -0.95 25.41
CA TRP A 36 -1.94 -1.55 24.19
C TRP A 36 -1.69 -0.49 23.12
N LEU A 37 -2.62 0.44 22.92
CA LEU A 37 -2.48 1.52 21.96
C LEU A 37 -1.32 2.45 22.33
N THR A 38 -1.23 2.89 23.58
CA THR A 38 -0.13 3.70 24.09
C THR A 38 1.22 3.00 23.94
N GLN A 39 1.30 1.71 24.29
CA GLN A 39 2.51 0.90 24.12
C GLN A 39 2.90 0.78 22.64
N THR A 40 1.94 0.52 21.76
CA THR A 40 2.18 0.42 20.31
C THR A 40 2.76 1.73 19.76
N PHE A 41 2.16 2.88 20.09
CA PHE A 41 2.67 4.18 19.65
C PHE A 41 4.07 4.49 20.17
N SER A 42 4.47 3.96 21.34
CA SER A 42 5.82 4.16 21.87
C SER A 42 6.93 3.55 21.02
N PHE A 43 6.60 2.58 20.15
CA PHE A 43 7.56 1.99 19.22
C PHE A 43 7.74 2.81 17.93
N LEU A 44 6.89 3.80 17.67
CA LEU A 44 6.99 4.62 16.47
C LEU A 44 8.02 5.74 16.66
N ASN A 45 8.86 5.93 15.64
CA ASN A 45 9.90 6.95 15.65
C ASN A 45 9.93 7.68 14.31
N GLU A 46 9.86 9.02 14.36
CA GLU A 46 9.83 9.85 13.15
C GLU A 46 11.08 9.70 12.29
N LYS A 47 12.27 9.69 12.90
CA LYS A 47 13.54 9.50 12.17
C LYS A 47 13.55 8.15 11.47
N ARG A 48 13.09 7.09 12.15
CA ARG A 48 13.00 5.75 11.55
C ARG A 48 12.04 5.71 10.37
N ALA A 49 10.93 6.45 10.44
CA ALA A 49 9.99 6.56 9.33
C ALA A 49 10.61 7.24 8.11
N LEU A 50 11.39 8.31 8.31
CA LEU A 50 12.12 8.97 7.23
C LEU A 50 13.17 8.05 6.60
N GLU A 51 13.98 7.38 7.43
CA GLU A 51 15.02 6.43 6.97
C GLU A 51 14.41 5.25 6.19
N LEU A 52 13.29 4.69 6.68
CA LEU A 52 12.61 3.60 6.00
C LEU A 52 11.97 4.07 4.69
N ASN A 53 11.31 5.23 4.67
CA ASN A 53 10.72 5.75 3.44
C ASN A 53 11.79 6.07 2.39
N GLU A 54 12.90 6.71 2.80
CA GLU A 54 14.05 6.94 1.92
C GLU A 54 14.59 5.63 1.35
N THR A 55 14.76 4.59 2.20
CA THR A 55 15.21 3.27 1.76
C THR A 55 14.25 2.68 0.71
N LEU A 56 12.95 2.66 1.00
CA LEU A 56 11.94 2.11 0.09
C LEU A 56 11.79 2.91 -1.21
N THR A 57 11.98 4.23 -1.15
CA THR A 57 11.98 5.13 -2.33
C THR A 57 13.14 4.81 -3.26
N ASN A 58 14.30 4.46 -2.70
CA ASN A 58 15.48 4.11 -3.49
C ASN A 58 15.47 2.69 -4.06
N ILE A 59 14.48 1.85 -3.70
CA ILE A 59 14.31 0.53 -4.32
C ILE A 59 13.40 0.69 -5.54
N TYR A 60 13.93 0.32 -6.71
CA TYR A 60 13.16 0.32 -7.94
C TYR A 60 11.97 -0.63 -7.84
N SER A 61 10.81 -0.17 -8.28
CA SER A 61 9.57 -0.96 -8.22
C SER A 61 8.58 -0.48 -9.28
N TYR A 62 9.05 -0.19 -10.48
CA TYR A 62 8.12 0.09 -11.57
C TYR A 62 7.16 -1.10 -11.73
N THR A 63 5.92 -0.85 -12.11
CA THR A 63 4.90 -1.90 -12.29
C THR A 63 5.47 -3.07 -13.11
N GLY A 64 5.39 -4.29 -12.58
CA GLY A 64 6.00 -5.50 -13.14
C GLY A 64 7.43 -5.82 -12.69
N HIS A 65 8.09 -4.95 -11.92
CA HIS A 65 9.46 -5.12 -11.42
C HIS A 65 9.56 -5.00 -9.89
N GLU A 66 8.52 -5.44 -9.18
CA GLU A 66 8.37 -5.23 -7.73
C GLU A 66 9.04 -6.29 -6.85
N ARG A 67 9.73 -7.27 -7.44
CA ARG A 67 10.36 -8.35 -6.69
C ARG A 67 11.32 -7.85 -5.62
N GLU A 68 12.24 -6.97 -5.97
CA GLU A 68 13.29 -6.52 -5.05
C GLU A 68 12.70 -5.86 -3.80
N ILE A 69 11.72 -4.98 -3.98
CA ILE A 69 11.11 -4.30 -2.83
C ILE A 69 10.32 -5.27 -1.94
N ASN A 70 9.63 -6.25 -2.50
CA ASN A 70 8.89 -7.21 -1.69
C ASN A 70 9.82 -8.24 -1.01
N GLU A 71 10.93 -8.64 -1.65
CA GLU A 71 11.99 -9.40 -0.98
C GLU A 71 12.62 -8.60 0.17
N TYR A 72 12.85 -7.28 -0.02
CA TYR A 72 13.29 -6.40 1.07
C TYR A 72 12.31 -6.39 2.25
N VAL A 73 11.01 -6.27 1.99
CA VAL A 73 9.97 -6.28 3.04
C VAL A 73 9.94 -7.62 3.78
N VAL A 74 10.00 -8.76 3.08
CA VAL A 74 10.06 -10.08 3.73
C VAL A 74 11.31 -10.19 4.60
N ASN A 75 12.47 -9.79 4.09
CA ASN A 75 13.72 -9.80 4.84
C ASN A 75 13.67 -8.89 6.08
N TYR A 76 13.03 -7.71 5.95
CA TYR A 76 12.82 -6.78 7.06
C TYR A 76 12.10 -7.46 8.23
N PHE A 77 10.98 -8.13 7.95
CA PHE A 77 10.17 -8.77 8.99
C PHE A 77 10.77 -10.08 9.48
N SER A 78 11.39 -10.87 8.60
CA SER A 78 12.15 -12.07 8.97
C SER A 78 13.29 -11.74 9.96
N ALA A 79 14.00 -10.62 9.75
CA ALA A 79 15.05 -10.17 10.67
C ALA A 79 14.52 -9.76 12.05
N LEU A 80 13.23 -9.45 12.16
CA LEU A 80 12.53 -9.20 13.43
C LEU A 80 11.98 -10.49 14.08
N GLY A 81 12.22 -11.66 13.47
CA GLY A 81 11.71 -12.94 13.93
C GLY A 81 10.22 -13.15 13.65
N MET A 82 9.62 -12.36 12.76
CA MET A 82 8.23 -12.52 12.36
C MET A 82 8.08 -13.52 11.22
N ASP A 83 6.94 -14.20 11.20
CA ASP A 83 6.53 -14.97 10.03
C ASP A 83 6.29 -14.02 8.86
N SER A 84 6.93 -14.30 7.72
CA SER A 84 6.84 -13.46 6.53
C SER A 84 7.13 -14.29 5.28
N HIS A 85 6.31 -14.10 4.26
CA HIS A 85 6.32 -14.95 3.06
C HIS A 85 6.42 -14.10 1.81
N TYR A 86 7.34 -14.49 0.93
CA TYR A 86 7.36 -14.00 -0.44
C TYR A 86 6.50 -14.93 -1.31
N GLN A 87 5.46 -14.37 -1.92
CA GLN A 87 4.60 -15.08 -2.87
C GLN A 87 4.99 -14.65 -4.29
N ALA A 88 5.83 -15.43 -4.94
CA ALA A 88 6.23 -15.18 -6.33
C ALA A 88 5.03 -15.30 -7.28
N ILE A 89 4.92 -14.37 -8.24
CA ILE A 89 3.99 -14.45 -9.38
C ILE A 89 4.79 -14.85 -10.62
N ASP A 90 5.92 -14.18 -10.84
CA ASP A 90 6.91 -14.56 -11.84
C ASP A 90 8.35 -14.27 -11.32
N ASN A 91 9.32 -14.17 -12.22
CA ASN A 91 10.72 -13.91 -11.86
C ASN A 91 11.03 -12.46 -11.48
N GLN A 92 10.15 -11.50 -11.79
CA GLN A 92 10.35 -10.06 -11.56
C GLN A 92 9.30 -9.43 -10.63
N MET A 93 8.19 -10.12 -10.34
CA MET A 93 7.15 -9.63 -9.43
C MET A 93 6.59 -10.72 -8.51
N GLY A 94 6.12 -10.28 -7.36
CA GLY A 94 5.50 -11.12 -6.33
C GLY A 94 5.11 -10.26 -5.13
N ASN A 95 4.37 -10.84 -4.19
CA ASN A 95 3.83 -10.16 -3.02
C ASN A 95 4.65 -10.46 -1.75
N ALA A 96 4.63 -9.55 -0.77
CA ALA A 96 5.07 -9.84 0.59
C ALA A 96 3.85 -9.97 1.53
N ILE A 97 3.77 -11.06 2.28
CA ILE A 97 2.65 -11.38 3.19
C ILE A 97 3.18 -11.57 4.60
N ILE A 98 2.68 -10.78 5.55
CA ILE A 98 3.11 -10.76 6.95
C ILE A 98 1.90 -11.02 7.86
N PRO A 99 1.68 -12.28 8.27
CA PRO A 99 0.62 -12.62 9.21
C PRO A 99 1.03 -12.38 10.67
N ILE A 100 0.11 -11.84 11.47
CA ILE A 100 0.14 -11.85 12.94
C ILE A 100 -1.12 -12.58 13.39
N ASN A 101 -0.95 -13.77 13.98
CA ASN A 101 -2.08 -14.59 14.40
C ASN A 101 -2.67 -14.12 15.73
N GLY A 102 -4.00 -14.05 15.78
CA GLY A 102 -4.74 -13.91 17.03
C GLY A 102 -5.13 -15.26 17.65
N ASP A 103 -6.01 -15.22 18.66
CA ASP A 103 -6.56 -16.42 19.30
C ASP A 103 -7.65 -17.14 18.47
N GLY A 104 -8.07 -16.55 17.34
CA GLY A 104 -9.05 -17.11 16.41
C GLY A 104 -10.50 -16.82 16.78
N THR A 105 -10.77 -16.05 17.85
CA THR A 105 -12.13 -15.67 18.27
C THR A 105 -12.67 -14.42 17.57
N GLY A 106 -11.84 -13.74 16.77
CA GLY A 106 -12.17 -12.51 16.05
C GLY A 106 -11.93 -12.56 14.54
N PRO A 107 -12.36 -11.51 13.80
CA PRO A 107 -12.20 -11.45 12.35
C PRO A 107 -10.74 -11.24 11.93
N THR A 108 -10.39 -11.70 10.73
CA THR A 108 -9.10 -11.37 10.12
C THR A 108 -9.18 -10.01 9.43
N LEU A 109 -8.23 -9.13 9.72
CA LEU A 109 -8.04 -7.85 9.04
C LEU A 109 -6.92 -7.98 8.01
N LEU A 110 -7.23 -7.70 6.74
CA LEU A 110 -6.23 -7.53 5.69
C LEU A 110 -5.91 -6.04 5.54
N ALA A 111 -4.68 -5.65 5.82
CA ALA A 111 -4.15 -4.32 5.56
C ALA A 111 -3.23 -4.39 4.33
N ILE A 112 -3.58 -3.66 3.28
CA ILE A 112 -2.93 -3.78 1.96
C ILE A 112 -2.23 -2.48 1.58
N SER A 113 -1.05 -2.60 0.97
CA SER A 113 -0.36 -1.52 0.27
C SER A 113 0.07 -2.01 -1.10
N PRO A 114 -0.29 -1.31 -2.20
CA PRO A 114 0.48 -1.38 -3.42
C PRO A 114 1.95 -1.05 -3.14
N VAL A 115 2.85 -1.55 -3.98
CA VAL A 115 4.29 -1.24 -3.86
C VAL A 115 4.88 -0.58 -5.09
N ASP A 116 4.18 -0.68 -6.21
CA ASP A 116 4.67 -0.24 -7.50
C ASP A 116 4.57 1.27 -7.70
N THR A 117 5.54 1.79 -8.43
CA THR A 117 5.48 3.15 -8.98
C THR A 117 4.88 3.05 -10.37
N HIS A 118 3.96 3.97 -10.68
CA HIS A 118 3.40 4.08 -12.03
C HIS A 118 4.48 4.46 -13.07
N TRP A 119 5.60 5.03 -12.62
CA TRP A 119 6.65 5.57 -13.49
C TRP A 119 7.96 4.81 -13.30
N SER A 120 8.75 4.80 -14.36
CA SER A 120 10.08 4.18 -14.40
C SER A 120 11.14 5.05 -13.71
N GLY A 121 10.95 6.38 -13.67
CA GLY A 121 11.97 7.32 -13.23
C GLY A 121 13.04 7.62 -14.29
N ASP A 122 12.87 7.10 -15.50
CA ASP A 122 13.70 7.44 -16.66
C ASP A 122 13.09 8.64 -17.40
N VAL A 123 13.89 9.68 -17.60
CA VAL A 123 13.46 10.90 -18.31
C VAL A 123 13.17 10.66 -19.78
N ASP A 124 13.83 9.69 -20.40
CA ASP A 124 13.61 9.37 -21.81
C ASP A 124 12.27 8.63 -22.01
N VAL A 125 11.79 7.95 -20.97
CA VAL A 125 10.48 7.25 -20.96
C VAL A 125 9.37 8.18 -20.45
N ASP A 126 9.59 8.85 -19.33
CA ASP A 126 8.54 9.55 -18.57
C ASP A 126 8.54 11.08 -18.81
N GLY A 127 9.62 11.65 -19.35
CA GLY A 127 9.85 13.10 -19.43
C GLY A 127 8.80 13.85 -20.26
N GLY A 128 8.20 13.21 -21.25
CA GLY A 128 7.11 13.79 -22.05
C GLY A 128 5.85 14.11 -21.23
N GLN A 129 5.63 13.41 -20.11
CA GLN A 129 4.45 13.59 -19.25
C GLN A 129 4.70 14.59 -18.11
N TRP A 130 5.94 14.69 -17.64
CA TRP A 130 6.31 15.47 -16.46
C TRP A 130 7.08 16.76 -16.76
N GLY A 131 7.51 16.94 -18.01
CA GLY A 131 8.33 18.05 -18.46
C GLY A 131 9.83 17.75 -18.35
N ILE A 132 10.61 18.57 -19.05
CA ILE A 132 12.07 18.51 -19.07
C ILE A 132 12.59 19.84 -18.50
N PRO A 133 13.27 19.83 -17.32
CA PRO A 133 13.63 18.66 -16.52
C PRO A 133 12.46 18.07 -15.73
N MET A 134 12.53 16.79 -15.40
CA MET A 134 11.57 16.14 -14.49
C MET A 134 11.58 16.81 -13.12
N ARG A 135 10.43 16.82 -12.46
CA ARG A 135 10.32 17.27 -11.08
C ARG A 135 11.14 16.37 -10.15
N ARG A 136 11.69 16.96 -9.08
CA ARG A 136 12.53 16.26 -8.09
C ARG A 136 11.87 15.04 -7.45
N ASP A 137 10.55 15.08 -7.25
CA ASP A 137 9.76 13.98 -6.68
C ASP A 137 9.48 12.84 -7.66
N ASN A 138 9.96 12.93 -8.90
CA ASN A 138 9.94 11.85 -9.88
C ASN A 138 11.37 11.33 -10.19
N LEU A 139 12.37 11.77 -9.42
CA LEU A 139 13.77 11.37 -9.62
C LEU A 139 14.22 10.37 -8.56
N LEU A 140 15.25 9.61 -8.92
CA LEU A 140 16.08 8.82 -8.02
C LEU A 140 17.53 9.34 -8.08
N PRO A 141 18.33 9.24 -7.01
CA PRO A 141 17.93 8.77 -5.68
C PRO A 141 17.07 9.81 -4.93
N ALA A 142 16.36 9.34 -3.90
CA ALA A 142 15.60 10.16 -2.99
C ALA A 142 16.49 11.15 -2.23
N GLN A 143 15.93 12.30 -1.87
CA GLN A 143 16.56 13.33 -1.06
C GLN A 143 15.70 13.61 0.16
N VAL A 144 16.35 13.79 1.32
CA VAL A 144 15.65 14.13 2.57
C VAL A 144 15.86 15.60 2.88
N GLU A 145 14.76 16.35 2.98
CA GLU A 145 14.75 17.76 3.37
C GLU A 145 13.89 17.95 4.64
N GLY A 146 14.56 18.07 5.79
CA GLY A 146 13.89 18.19 7.08
C GLY A 146 13.07 16.93 7.40
N LYS A 147 11.75 17.03 7.23
CA LYS A 147 10.78 15.95 7.50
C LYS A 147 10.15 15.39 6.22
N THR A 148 10.74 15.68 5.06
CA THR A 148 10.18 15.33 3.75
C THR A 148 11.17 14.45 2.99
N VAL A 149 10.70 13.30 2.51
CA VAL A 149 11.42 12.48 1.53
C VAL A 149 10.93 12.88 0.14
N ILE A 150 11.83 13.34 -0.71
CA ILE A 150 11.56 13.80 -2.07
C ILE A 150 12.23 12.81 -3.03
N GLY A 151 11.43 12.04 -3.76
CA GLY A 151 11.93 11.09 -4.76
C GLY A 151 10.80 10.27 -5.35
N LEU A 152 11.09 9.52 -6.40
CA LEU A 152 10.10 8.77 -7.16
C LEU A 152 9.27 7.85 -6.24
N GLY A 153 7.98 8.17 -6.15
CA GLY A 153 7.02 7.40 -5.37
C GLY A 153 7.12 7.57 -3.85
N SER A 154 7.97 8.47 -3.33
CA SER A 154 8.19 8.66 -1.89
C SER A 154 6.91 8.94 -1.09
N ASN A 155 5.91 9.55 -1.75
CA ASN A 155 4.55 9.66 -1.25
C ASN A 155 3.69 8.49 -1.76
N ASN A 156 3.33 8.52 -3.05
CA ASN A 156 2.55 7.47 -3.69
C ASN A 156 3.47 6.44 -4.38
N ILE A 157 3.78 5.28 -3.80
CA ILE A 157 3.10 4.63 -2.65
C ILE A 157 4.01 4.34 -1.44
N LYS A 158 5.27 4.78 -1.45
CA LYS A 158 6.26 4.39 -0.42
C LYS A 158 5.93 4.92 0.98
N ALA A 159 5.23 6.05 1.10
CA ALA A 159 4.77 6.54 2.40
C ALA A 159 3.74 5.59 3.03
N THR A 160 2.82 5.05 2.22
CA THR A 160 1.83 4.05 2.66
C THR A 160 2.51 2.77 3.09
N MET A 161 3.48 2.29 2.30
CA MET A 161 4.28 1.11 2.67
C MET A 161 5.00 1.34 3.99
N THR A 162 5.65 2.48 4.16
CA THR A 162 6.36 2.85 5.39
C THR A 162 5.42 2.83 6.59
N ALA A 163 4.25 3.45 6.48
CA ALA A 163 3.26 3.49 7.55
C ALA A 163 2.77 2.08 7.93
N LEU A 164 2.48 1.24 6.95
CA LEU A 164 2.04 -0.13 7.20
C LEU A 164 3.14 -0.99 7.82
N ILE A 165 4.38 -0.89 7.32
CA ILE A 165 5.52 -1.64 7.88
C ILE A 165 5.72 -1.30 9.36
N LEU A 166 5.76 0.00 9.69
CA LEU A 166 5.98 0.45 11.06
C LEU A 166 4.80 0.12 11.98
N ALA A 167 3.57 0.21 11.49
CA ALA A 167 2.39 -0.18 12.25
C ALA A 167 2.42 -1.68 12.59
N THR A 168 2.74 -2.53 11.60
CA THR A 168 2.84 -3.98 11.78
C THR A 168 3.98 -4.37 12.72
N GLU A 169 5.15 -3.74 12.59
CA GLU A 169 6.27 -3.91 13.52
C GLU A 169 5.87 -3.51 14.94
N ALA A 170 5.22 -2.35 15.12
CA ALA A 170 4.82 -1.85 16.43
C ALA A 170 3.77 -2.75 17.11
N ILE A 171 2.79 -3.25 16.35
CA ILE A 171 1.79 -4.20 16.84
C ILE A 171 2.46 -5.50 17.29
N ASN A 172 3.39 -6.03 16.50
CA ASN A 172 4.15 -7.22 16.86
C ASN A 172 4.96 -7.01 18.15
N LYS A 173 5.69 -5.89 18.27
CA LYS A 173 6.48 -5.55 19.46
C LYS A 173 5.63 -5.32 20.71
N ALA A 174 4.40 -4.83 20.55
CA ALA A 174 3.47 -4.64 21.66
C ALA A 174 2.89 -5.96 22.18
N ASN A 175 3.03 -7.07 21.44
CA ASN A 175 2.55 -8.40 21.81
C ASN A 175 1.07 -8.39 22.25
N ILE A 176 0.23 -7.71 21.45
CA ILE A 176 -1.19 -7.54 21.74
C ILE A 176 -1.89 -8.90 21.61
N PRO A 177 -2.73 -9.32 22.58
CA PRO A 177 -3.54 -10.53 22.46
C PRO A 177 -4.70 -10.29 21.49
N LEU A 178 -4.40 -10.33 20.20
CA LEU A 178 -5.38 -10.11 19.14
C LEU A 178 -6.42 -11.25 19.15
N LYS A 179 -7.70 -10.89 19.02
CA LYS A 179 -8.78 -11.89 18.90
C LYS A 179 -8.80 -12.54 17.50
N GLY A 180 -8.55 -11.74 16.48
CA GLY A 180 -8.41 -12.21 15.10
C GLY A 180 -7.01 -11.94 14.59
N SER A 181 -6.75 -12.34 13.35
CA SER A 181 -5.44 -12.16 12.74
C SER A 181 -5.33 -10.81 12.02
N LEU A 182 -4.12 -10.27 11.94
CA LEU A 182 -3.76 -9.19 11.03
C LEU A 182 -2.90 -9.78 9.91
N ILE A 183 -3.25 -9.52 8.67
CA ILE A 183 -2.40 -9.83 7.51
C ILE A 183 -2.00 -8.49 6.89
N SER A 184 -0.71 -8.17 6.92
CA SER A 184 -0.18 -7.06 6.13
C SER A 184 0.31 -7.60 4.79
N ALA A 185 -0.26 -7.08 3.71
CA ALA A 185 0.04 -7.51 2.35
C ALA A 185 0.59 -6.34 1.53
N PHE A 186 1.76 -6.56 0.93
CA PHE A 186 2.41 -5.62 0.04
C PHE A 186 2.35 -6.21 -1.37
N VAL A 187 1.49 -5.62 -2.20
CA VAL A 187 1.06 -6.24 -3.46
C VAL A 187 1.68 -5.57 -4.68
N CYS A 188 2.07 -6.39 -5.66
CA CYS A 188 2.59 -5.94 -6.95
C CYS A 188 1.48 -5.75 -7.99
N GLY A 189 1.81 -5.08 -9.11
CA GLY A 189 0.91 -4.93 -10.25
C GLY A 189 -0.38 -4.16 -9.97
N ALA A 190 -0.38 -3.26 -8.98
CA ALA A 190 -1.58 -2.60 -8.50
C ALA A 190 -1.85 -1.25 -9.18
N ALA A 191 -0.83 -0.58 -9.76
CA ALA A 191 -1.08 0.58 -10.61
C ALA A 191 -2.00 0.18 -11.77
N PRO A 192 -2.86 1.09 -12.26
CA PRO A 192 -3.68 0.86 -13.45
C PRO A 192 -2.92 1.34 -14.70
N ALA A 193 -1.87 0.61 -15.09
CA ALA A 193 -1.01 0.97 -16.21
C ALA A 193 -1.07 -0.11 -17.31
N LEU A 194 -1.07 0.31 -18.56
CA LEU A 194 -0.82 -0.64 -19.65
C LEU A 194 0.64 -1.08 -19.59
N SER A 195 0.88 -2.38 -19.80
CA SER A 195 2.24 -2.89 -19.97
C SER A 195 2.92 -2.17 -21.14
N PRO A 196 4.18 -1.71 -21.00
CA PRO A 196 4.95 -1.11 -22.08
C PRO A 196 4.98 -1.98 -23.35
N LEU A 197 5.19 -1.35 -24.52
CA LEU A 197 5.18 -2.09 -25.78
C LEU A 197 6.30 -3.13 -25.86
N ASP A 198 7.46 -2.79 -25.32
CA ASP A 198 8.68 -3.59 -25.25
C ASP A 198 8.73 -4.60 -24.09
N GLU A 199 7.78 -4.53 -23.14
CA GLU A 199 7.63 -5.55 -22.08
C GLU A 199 6.87 -6.77 -22.62
N GLU A 200 7.48 -7.95 -22.64
CA GLU A 200 6.82 -9.18 -23.13
C GLU A 200 5.65 -9.61 -22.22
N ARG A 201 5.73 -9.33 -20.92
CA ARG A 201 4.71 -9.67 -19.92
C ARG A 201 3.58 -8.64 -19.96
N LYS A 202 2.49 -8.97 -20.66
CA LYS A 202 1.36 -8.03 -20.82
C LYS A 202 0.42 -7.96 -19.61
N ASN A 203 0.48 -8.92 -18.68
CA ASN A 203 -0.39 -9.01 -17.50
C ASN A 203 0.35 -8.63 -16.19
N ILE A 204 1.00 -7.47 -16.16
CA ILE A 204 1.81 -7.00 -15.02
C ILE A 204 1.12 -5.95 -14.13
N SER A 205 -0.13 -5.59 -14.43
CA SER A 205 -0.79 -4.41 -13.88
C SER A 205 -2.30 -4.66 -13.67
N PHE A 206 -3.10 -3.64 -13.30
CA PHE A 206 -4.55 -3.75 -13.06
C PHE A 206 -4.94 -4.75 -11.97
N GLY A 207 -4.11 -4.86 -10.93
CA GLY A 207 -4.37 -5.73 -9.79
C GLY A 207 -4.03 -7.19 -10.03
N THR A 208 -3.11 -7.50 -10.95
CA THR A 208 -2.67 -8.89 -11.19
C THR A 208 -1.97 -9.51 -9.98
N GLY A 209 -1.47 -8.71 -9.04
CA GLY A 209 -0.93 -9.18 -7.77
C GLY A 209 -1.94 -9.22 -6.62
N VAL A 210 -3.23 -8.96 -6.84
CA VAL A 210 -4.24 -9.06 -5.77
C VAL A 210 -4.43 -10.53 -5.37
N LEU A 211 -4.34 -10.76 -4.05
CA LEU A 211 -4.48 -12.04 -3.36
C LEU A 211 -5.87 -12.67 -3.50
#